data_AF-A0A1B0DM96-F1
#
_entry.id   AF-A0A1B0DM96-F1
#
_cell.length_a   1.000
_cell.length_b   1.000
_cell.length_c   1.000
_cell.angle_alpha   90.00
_cell.angle_beta   90.00
_cell.angle_gamma   90.00
#
_symmetry.space_group_name_H-M   'P 1'
#
loop_
_entity.id
_entity.type
_entity.pdbx_description
1 polymer ?
#
loop_
_entity_poly.entity_id
_entity_poly.type
_entity_poly.pdbx_seq_one_letter_code
_entity_poly.pdbx_strand_id
1 'polypeptide(L)'
;MSSEINCDEEMGENGDNFDNCYWPPVYPTGNHTVLYNVPIVQPNQPPIPRRSTPKWDSEHVRMPCSSMSQYPLKKVRTRENIGRYKVLVIFLAFLQSDGTSDVVSRWDLIKTALQPPIKSSRELETAILSYNSKYTKSWSFRGLHKLFDECDEEDAEAFFDRLLPKIMDLALQLPQLIPGSIPLLKQGRNHSISLSQQQIACLLANAFLCTFPRRNTQKWESEYGNYPDINFNRLFGYTDERCMEKIKCICHYFRRVLNKMPTGVVTFSRRCVIREAMPRWDICDAPFRGIRVDVRTGGTIEEDGKGLLQVDFANKFVGGGVLATGCVQEEIRFVICPELLIARLFTEALDKTEALHVIGPEQFSEYSGYAGSFLWKGNFADDTPRDECGRRKCYIVAIDALHFAEQAQQYQARLMIRELNKAYVGFLPPERSKPISAVASGNWGCGAFNGDAKLKSLLQIMVCTLTRRNLVYFTFGDSNLKASIDELFNFLVEHQLTVQNIYRCLCEFSRKKLPGHTLYDYIYEKFRESQRSSRSPRNSPRTSRSPRNSESEDLAPSLVDCLDDYYVRENPNKRKPSPVVVSIQPKIADFFKKL
;
A
#
# COMPACT_ATOMS: atom_id res chain seq x y z
N MET A 1 -29.09 7.08 -25.35
CA MET A 1 -28.97 8.45 -24.82
C MET A 1 -27.67 8.54 -24.07
N SER A 2 -26.67 9.10 -24.74
CA SER A 2 -25.32 9.35 -24.26
C SER A 2 -25.32 10.63 -23.43
N SER A 3 -25.26 10.50 -22.10
CA SER A 3 -24.98 11.64 -21.24
C SER A 3 -23.48 11.92 -21.29
N GLU A 4 -23.10 12.94 -22.07
CA GLU A 4 -21.80 13.60 -21.95
C GLU A 4 -21.69 14.14 -20.51
N ILE A 5 -20.83 13.51 -19.71
CA ILE A 5 -20.41 14.08 -18.44
C ILE A 5 -19.49 15.23 -18.83
N ASN A 6 -19.95 16.45 -18.60
CA ASN A 6 -19.21 17.67 -18.84
C ASN A 6 -17.91 17.63 -18.00
N CYS A 7 -16.74 17.54 -18.65
CA CYS A 7 -15.42 17.55 -17.99
C CYS A 7 -14.95 18.98 -17.64
N ASP A 8 -15.86 19.94 -17.66
CA ASP A 8 -15.61 21.36 -17.47
C ASP A 8 -15.80 21.85 -16.03
N GLU A 9 -16.13 20.97 -15.07
CA GLU A 9 -16.03 21.35 -13.66
C GLU A 9 -14.57 21.56 -13.28
N GLU A 10 -14.29 22.81 -12.91
CA GLU A 10 -13.02 23.34 -12.43
C GLU A 10 -12.31 22.32 -11.55
N MET A 11 -11.05 22.02 -11.88
CA MET A 11 -10.09 21.72 -10.81
C MET A 11 -10.10 22.99 -9.98
N GLY A 12 -10.93 23.02 -8.92
CA GLY A 12 -11.07 24.18 -8.08
C GLY A 12 -9.69 24.69 -7.76
N GLU A 13 -9.44 25.97 -8.02
CA GLU A 13 -8.16 26.62 -7.76
C GLU A 13 -7.74 26.53 -6.28
N ASN A 14 -8.60 25.95 -5.42
CA ASN A 14 -8.30 25.55 -4.05
C ASN A 14 -8.57 24.04 -3.86
N GLY A 15 -7.51 23.27 -3.58
CA GLY A 15 -7.46 21.81 -3.53
C GLY A 15 -8.22 21.08 -2.41
N ASP A 16 -9.30 21.66 -1.86
CA ASP A 16 -10.09 21.03 -0.79
C ASP A 16 -11.44 20.52 -1.30
N ASN A 17 -11.43 19.57 -2.24
CA ASN A 17 -12.66 19.02 -2.82
C ASN A 17 -13.20 17.78 -2.08
N PHE A 18 -13.27 17.87 -0.75
CA PHE A 18 -13.67 16.76 0.13
C PHE A 18 -15.12 16.30 -0.06
N ASP A 19 -15.99 17.18 -0.56
CA ASP A 19 -17.44 16.94 -0.64
C ASP A 19 -17.90 16.37 -1.98
N ASN A 20 -17.08 16.48 -3.03
CA ASN A 20 -17.40 15.94 -4.36
C ASN A 20 -16.87 14.52 -4.57
N CYS A 21 -16.44 13.82 -3.53
CA CYS A 21 -15.89 12.46 -3.64
C CYS A 21 -16.78 11.43 -2.93
N TYR A 22 -16.95 10.27 -3.56
CA TYR A 22 -17.72 9.19 -2.95
C TYR A 22 -16.90 8.42 -1.91
N TRP A 23 -17.46 8.35 -0.70
CA TRP A 23 -16.93 7.62 0.44
C TRP A 23 -17.82 6.40 0.73
N PRO A 24 -17.34 5.16 0.48
CA PRO A 24 -18.19 3.96 0.61
C PRO A 24 -18.69 3.77 2.05
N PRO A 25 -19.99 3.53 2.28
CA PRO A 25 -20.53 3.37 3.63
C PRO A 25 -19.92 2.17 4.35
N VAL A 26 -19.88 2.23 5.69
CA VAL A 26 -19.31 1.17 6.53
C VAL A 26 -20.43 0.38 7.21
N TYR A 27 -20.61 -0.87 6.78
CA TYR A 27 -21.53 -1.81 7.40
C TYR A 27 -20.99 -3.24 7.21
N PRO A 28 -21.26 -4.15 8.16
CA PRO A 28 -20.81 -5.52 8.04
C PRO A 28 -21.48 -6.24 6.87
N THR A 29 -20.67 -6.85 6.01
CA THR A 29 -21.12 -7.68 4.90
C THR A 29 -20.25 -8.95 4.82
N GLY A 30 -20.55 -9.85 3.87
CA GLY A 30 -19.69 -11.01 3.60
C GLY A 30 -18.23 -10.63 3.27
N ASN A 31 -18.00 -9.45 2.69
CA ASN A 31 -16.68 -8.96 2.29
C ASN A 31 -16.20 -7.77 3.14
N HIS A 32 -16.87 -7.45 4.26
CA HIS A 32 -16.51 -6.32 5.11
C HIS A 32 -16.68 -6.67 6.59
N THR A 33 -15.57 -6.81 7.29
CA THR A 33 -15.54 -7.00 8.75
C THR A 33 -15.47 -5.66 9.46
N VAL A 34 -16.46 -5.37 10.31
CA VAL A 34 -16.51 -4.15 11.14
C VAL A 34 -16.37 -4.56 12.60
N LEU A 35 -15.32 -4.07 13.27
CA LEU A 35 -14.95 -4.47 14.65
C LEU A 35 -15.60 -3.61 15.74
N TYR A 36 -16.47 -2.68 15.38
CA TYR A 36 -17.24 -1.84 16.29
C TYR A 36 -18.74 -1.87 15.90
N ASN A 37 -19.60 -1.43 16.80
CA ASN A 37 -21.03 -1.37 16.56
C ASN A 37 -21.37 -0.22 15.60
N VAL A 38 -22.14 -0.54 14.57
CA VAL A 38 -22.70 0.43 13.61
C VAL A 38 -24.22 0.53 13.82
N PRO A 39 -24.83 1.72 13.68
CA PRO A 39 -24.17 3.02 13.48
C PRO A 39 -23.42 3.50 14.72
N ILE A 40 -22.51 4.47 14.55
CA ILE A 40 -21.81 5.12 15.68
C ILE A 40 -22.84 6.00 16.42
N VAL A 41 -23.19 5.61 17.66
CA VAL A 41 -24.24 6.28 18.44
C VAL A 41 -23.71 7.52 19.19
N GLN A 42 -22.43 7.53 19.54
CA GLN A 42 -21.81 8.58 20.36
C GLN A 42 -20.59 9.16 19.64
N PRO A 43 -20.75 10.19 18.78
CA PRO A 43 -19.66 10.68 17.91
C PRO A 43 -18.47 11.27 18.70
N ASN A 44 -18.71 11.72 19.93
CA ASN A 44 -17.69 12.26 20.83
C ASN A 44 -17.01 11.19 21.71
N GLN A 45 -17.34 9.91 21.53
CA GLN A 45 -16.69 8.80 22.23
C GLN A 45 -16.17 7.75 21.23
N PRO A 46 -15.14 6.98 21.58
CA PRO A 46 -14.71 5.87 20.75
C PRO A 46 -15.87 4.90 20.45
N PRO A 47 -16.00 4.41 19.21
CA PRO A 47 -17.02 3.43 18.84
C PRO A 47 -16.97 2.19 19.73
N ILE A 48 -18.14 1.75 20.19
CA ILE A 48 -18.28 0.60 21.08
C ILE A 48 -17.78 -0.67 20.34
N PRO A 49 -16.83 -1.43 20.91
CA PRO A 49 -16.35 -2.67 20.31
C PRO A 49 -17.47 -3.68 20.02
N ARG A 50 -17.42 -4.29 18.84
CA ARG A 50 -18.36 -5.33 18.46
C ARG A 50 -17.92 -6.66 19.03
N ARG A 51 -18.80 -7.29 19.81
CA ARG A 51 -18.57 -8.64 20.34
C ARG A 51 -18.70 -9.67 19.23
N SER A 52 -17.74 -10.58 19.15
CA SER A 52 -17.81 -11.80 18.36
C SER A 52 -16.91 -12.87 18.98
N THR A 53 -16.97 -14.11 18.49
CA THR A 53 -16.19 -15.21 19.05
C THR A 53 -14.71 -15.07 18.65
N PRO A 54 -13.77 -15.13 19.60
CA PRO A 54 -12.35 -15.15 19.29
C PRO A 54 -11.98 -16.45 18.56
N LYS A 55 -11.10 -16.36 17.58
CA LYS A 55 -10.64 -17.46 16.74
C LYS A 55 -9.13 -17.59 16.81
N TRP A 56 -8.68 -18.83 16.73
CA TRP A 56 -7.28 -19.18 16.59
C TRP A 56 -7.17 -20.16 15.42
N ASP A 57 -7.22 -19.65 14.20
CA ASP A 57 -7.10 -20.41 12.95
C ASP A 57 -6.17 -19.69 11.95
N SER A 58 -5.98 -20.29 10.76
CA SER A 58 -5.12 -19.74 9.69
C SER A 58 -5.75 -18.57 8.93
N GLU A 59 -7.01 -18.22 9.19
CA GLU A 59 -7.75 -17.16 8.50
C GLU A 59 -7.82 -15.86 9.32
N HIS A 60 -7.42 -15.90 10.59
CA HIS A 60 -7.48 -14.76 11.51
C HIS A 60 -6.13 -14.49 12.18
N VAL A 61 -5.95 -13.28 12.68
CA VAL A 61 -4.78 -12.89 13.46
C VAL A 61 -4.67 -13.73 14.74
N ARG A 62 -3.49 -14.32 15.00
CA ARG A 62 -3.18 -14.94 16.29
C ARG A 62 -3.07 -13.87 17.39
N MET A 63 -4.16 -13.62 18.11
CA MET A 63 -4.19 -12.58 19.15
C MET A 63 -3.33 -12.95 20.38
N PRO A 64 -2.52 -12.03 20.94
CA PRO A 64 -1.69 -12.27 22.13
C PRO A 64 -2.47 -12.79 23.33
N CYS A 65 -3.70 -12.29 23.51
CA CYS A 65 -4.59 -12.60 24.61
C CYS A 65 -5.40 -13.90 24.45
N SER A 66 -5.20 -14.65 23.37
CA SER A 66 -5.86 -15.95 23.18
C SER A 66 -5.38 -16.97 24.22
N SER A 67 -6.29 -17.81 24.72
CA SER A 67 -5.96 -18.97 25.56
C SER A 67 -5.03 -19.98 24.85
N MET A 68 -5.01 -19.97 23.52
CA MET A 68 -4.13 -20.80 22.69
C MET A 68 -2.71 -20.22 22.54
N SER A 69 -2.49 -18.98 23.00
CA SER A 69 -1.17 -18.35 23.05
C SER A 69 -0.40 -18.88 24.26
N GLN A 70 0.24 -20.04 24.09
CA GLN A 70 0.97 -20.75 25.16
C GLN A 70 2.49 -20.57 25.07
N TYR A 71 3.19 -20.72 26.20
CA TYR A 71 4.63 -20.57 26.35
C TYR A 71 5.26 -21.79 27.04
N PRO A 72 6.33 -22.42 26.48
CA PRO A 72 6.93 -23.62 27.07
C PRO A 72 7.89 -23.33 28.25
N LEU A 73 7.68 -24.02 29.37
CA LEU A 73 8.46 -23.92 30.62
C LEU A 73 9.85 -24.54 30.54
N LYS A 74 10.09 -25.54 29.69
CA LYS A 74 11.43 -26.17 29.52
C LYS A 74 12.52 -25.19 29.09
N LYS A 75 12.15 -24.07 28.44
CA LYS A 75 13.07 -22.99 28.04
C LYS A 75 13.39 -21.98 29.14
N VAL A 76 12.74 -22.15 30.30
CA VAL A 76 12.81 -21.26 31.46
C VAL A 76 13.78 -21.83 32.51
N ARG A 77 13.97 -23.17 32.57
CA ARG A 77 14.77 -23.90 33.58
C ARG A 77 16.30 -23.96 33.39
N THR A 78 16.86 -23.56 32.24
CA THR A 78 18.25 -23.97 31.86
C THR A 78 19.24 -22.84 31.52
N ARG A 79 19.20 -21.66 32.16
CA ARG A 79 20.23 -20.62 31.89
C ARG A 79 20.73 -19.87 33.14
N GLU A 80 22.02 -20.03 33.42
CA GLU A 80 22.79 -19.60 34.61
C GLU A 80 23.13 -18.10 34.74
N ASN A 81 22.58 -17.19 33.92
CA ASN A 81 22.77 -15.74 34.12
C ASN A 81 21.40 -15.08 34.29
N ILE A 82 21.04 -14.82 35.55
CA ILE A 82 19.67 -14.52 35.95
C ILE A 82 19.58 -13.09 36.54
N GLY A 83 19.03 -12.16 35.77
CA GLY A 83 18.58 -10.85 36.30
C GLY A 83 17.24 -10.95 37.06
N ARG A 84 16.96 -9.97 37.95
CA ARG A 84 15.79 -9.90 38.86
C ARG A 84 14.44 -10.27 38.22
N TYR A 85 14.16 -9.81 37.00
CA TYR A 85 12.87 -10.02 36.32
C TYR A 85 12.67 -11.45 35.80
N LYS A 86 13.76 -12.15 35.46
CA LYS A 86 13.67 -13.52 34.96
C LYS A 86 13.30 -14.48 36.10
N VAL A 87 13.81 -14.25 37.32
CA VAL A 87 13.40 -14.97 38.54
C VAL A 87 11.92 -14.81 38.80
N LEU A 88 11.39 -13.58 38.72
CA LEU A 88 9.98 -13.30 38.98
C LEU A 88 9.06 -14.01 37.99
N VAL A 89 9.41 -14.01 36.71
CA VAL A 89 8.65 -14.71 35.66
C VAL A 89 8.78 -16.22 35.78
N ILE A 90 9.96 -16.76 36.16
CA ILE A 90 10.15 -18.18 36.51
C ILE A 90 9.24 -18.56 37.69
N PHE A 91 9.25 -17.75 38.76
CA PHE A 91 8.52 -17.97 39.99
C PHE A 91 7.00 -17.94 39.76
N LEU A 92 6.49 -16.96 39.02
CA LEU A 92 5.06 -16.85 38.70
C LEU A 92 4.59 -17.94 37.73
N ALA A 93 5.44 -18.34 36.77
CA ALA A 93 5.16 -19.48 35.92
C ALA A 93 5.12 -20.81 36.71
N PHE A 94 5.88 -20.91 37.81
CA PHE A 94 5.85 -22.05 38.74
C PHE A 94 4.55 -22.08 39.56
N LEU A 95 4.08 -20.91 40.04
CA LEU A 95 2.82 -20.77 40.79
C LEU A 95 1.58 -21.05 39.94
N GLN A 96 1.66 -20.87 38.62
CA GLN A 96 0.56 -21.09 37.68
C GLN A 96 0.52 -22.51 37.09
N SER A 97 1.58 -23.31 37.29
CA SER A 97 1.58 -24.71 36.88
C SER A 97 1.02 -25.57 38.01
N ASP A 98 0.12 -26.50 37.68
CA ASP A 98 -0.35 -27.58 38.56
C ASP A 98 0.73 -28.63 38.89
N GLY A 99 2.01 -28.31 38.63
CA GLY A 99 3.14 -29.22 38.74
C GLY A 99 3.26 -30.24 37.58
N THR A 100 2.26 -30.32 36.68
CA THR A 100 2.20 -31.33 35.61
C THR A 100 2.29 -30.75 34.18
N SER A 101 1.87 -29.50 33.97
CA SER A 101 1.95 -28.85 32.65
C SER A 101 3.33 -28.27 32.33
N ASP A 102 3.88 -28.62 31.17
CA ASP A 102 5.12 -28.06 30.60
C ASP A 102 4.92 -26.70 29.89
N VAL A 103 3.70 -26.14 29.91
CA VAL A 103 3.33 -24.88 29.23
C VAL A 103 2.49 -23.96 30.13
N VAL A 104 2.63 -22.64 29.94
CA VAL A 104 1.85 -21.61 30.63
C VAL A 104 1.20 -20.64 29.64
N SER A 105 0.18 -19.91 30.09
CA SER A 105 -0.46 -18.85 29.32
C SER A 105 0.52 -17.71 29.04
N ARG A 106 0.78 -17.43 27.77
CA ARG A 106 1.68 -16.34 27.38
C ARG A 106 1.08 -14.98 27.72
N TRP A 107 -0.23 -14.84 27.70
CA TRP A 107 -0.90 -13.60 28.08
C TRP A 107 -0.73 -13.30 29.57
N ASP A 108 -0.77 -14.32 30.43
CA ASP A 108 -0.50 -14.14 31.86
C ASP A 108 0.96 -13.73 32.10
N LEU A 109 1.91 -14.30 31.37
CA LEU A 109 3.31 -13.83 31.39
C LEU A 109 3.45 -12.37 30.96
N ILE A 110 2.73 -11.96 29.91
CA ILE A 110 2.73 -10.56 29.43
C ILE A 110 2.16 -9.64 30.51
N LYS A 111 0.99 -9.95 31.08
CA LYS A 111 0.41 -9.17 32.20
C LYS A 111 1.39 -9.01 33.35
N THR A 112 2.01 -10.11 33.77
CA THR A 112 3.01 -10.11 34.84
C THR A 112 4.23 -9.25 34.52
N ALA A 113 4.77 -9.35 33.30
CA ALA A 113 5.94 -8.57 32.89
C ALA A 113 5.65 -7.07 32.80
N LEU A 114 4.40 -6.70 32.55
CA LEU A 114 3.93 -5.32 32.42
C LEU A 114 3.25 -4.78 33.69
N GLN A 115 3.25 -5.53 34.80
CA GLN A 115 2.71 -5.04 36.08
C GLN A 115 3.64 -4.08 36.82
N PRO A 116 4.96 -4.35 36.93
CA PRO A 116 5.87 -3.44 37.62
C PRO A 116 6.11 -2.15 36.82
N PRO A 117 6.40 -1.01 37.50
CA PRO A 117 6.91 0.18 36.83
C PRO A 117 8.21 -0.13 36.07
N ILE A 118 8.32 0.36 34.83
CA ILE A 118 9.50 0.23 33.98
C ILE A 118 10.13 1.62 33.86
N LYS A 119 11.31 1.81 34.45
CA LYS A 119 11.95 3.12 34.64
C LYS A 119 13.09 3.42 33.68
N SER A 120 13.44 2.48 32.80
CA SER A 120 14.50 2.67 31.81
C SER A 120 14.32 1.82 30.57
N SER A 121 15.05 2.18 29.50
CA SER A 121 15.05 1.41 28.25
C SER A 121 15.58 -0.02 28.43
N ARG A 122 16.46 -0.26 29.43
CA ARG A 122 17.00 -1.58 29.77
C ARG A 122 15.98 -2.44 30.52
N GLU A 123 15.21 -1.81 31.41
CA GLU A 123 14.09 -2.48 32.06
C GLU A 123 12.99 -2.84 31.05
N LEU A 124 12.73 -1.96 30.07
CA LEU A 124 11.78 -2.23 28.98
C LEU A 124 12.24 -3.40 28.10
N GLU A 125 13.52 -3.43 27.70
CA GLU A 125 14.12 -4.59 27.02
C GLU A 125 13.91 -5.87 27.84
N THR A 126 14.23 -5.81 29.14
CA THR A 126 14.12 -6.95 30.04
C THR A 126 12.69 -7.48 30.13
N ALA A 127 11.71 -6.58 30.26
CA ALA A 127 10.29 -6.93 30.28
C ALA A 127 9.88 -7.60 28.96
N ILE A 128 10.21 -7.01 27.81
CA ILE A 128 9.88 -7.54 26.48
C ILE A 128 10.50 -8.93 26.25
N LEU A 129 11.76 -9.12 26.64
CA LEU A 129 12.47 -10.38 26.46
C LEU A 129 11.99 -11.49 27.40
N SER A 130 11.31 -11.16 28.51
CA SER A 130 10.79 -12.15 29.45
C SER A 130 9.75 -13.08 28.82
N TYR A 131 8.84 -12.54 27.99
CA TYR A 131 7.87 -13.30 27.20
C TYR A 131 8.30 -13.54 25.75
N ASN A 132 9.56 -13.23 25.42
CA ASN A 132 10.21 -13.47 24.13
C ASN A 132 11.57 -14.19 24.30
N SER A 133 11.72 -15.09 25.28
CA SER A 133 13.03 -15.58 25.73
C SER A 133 13.85 -16.35 24.67
N LYS A 134 13.20 -16.82 23.59
CA LYS A 134 13.88 -17.38 22.41
C LYS A 134 14.84 -16.36 21.76
N TYR A 135 14.53 -15.07 21.85
CA TYR A 135 15.20 -14.01 21.11
C TYR A 135 16.20 -13.20 21.93
N THR A 136 16.44 -13.55 23.20
CA THR A 136 17.33 -12.81 24.11
C THR A 136 18.77 -12.67 23.62
N LYS A 137 19.22 -13.52 22.69
CA LYS A 137 20.57 -13.46 22.10
C LYS A 137 20.59 -12.81 20.72
N SER A 138 19.43 -12.63 20.09
CA SER A 138 19.32 -12.23 18.68
C SER A 138 18.66 -10.86 18.48
N TRP A 139 17.80 -10.44 19.40
CA TRP A 139 17.24 -9.09 19.39
C TRP A 139 18.20 -8.13 20.07
N SER A 140 18.32 -6.94 19.47
CA SER A 140 19.12 -5.83 19.96
C SER A 140 18.17 -4.69 20.29
N PHE A 141 18.43 -3.98 21.38
CA PHE A 141 17.71 -2.77 21.78
C PHE A 141 18.62 -1.52 21.78
N ARG A 142 19.81 -1.63 21.16
CA ARG A 142 20.82 -0.56 21.12
C ARG A 142 20.31 0.78 20.62
N GLY A 143 19.44 0.80 19.61
CA GLY A 143 18.82 2.02 19.10
C GLY A 143 17.91 2.68 20.13
N LEU A 144 17.10 1.88 20.82
CA LEU A 144 16.25 2.35 21.91
C LEU A 144 17.07 2.86 23.09
N HIS A 145 18.15 2.18 23.46
CA HIS A 145 19.05 2.64 24.51
C HIS A 145 19.71 3.95 24.16
N LYS A 146 20.31 4.05 22.96
CA LYS A 146 20.94 5.28 22.47
C LYS A 146 19.97 6.47 22.54
N LEU A 147 18.74 6.31 22.03
CA LEU A 147 17.73 7.37 22.07
C LEU A 147 17.48 7.91 23.48
N PHE A 148 17.36 7.03 24.49
CA PHE A 148 17.08 7.44 25.87
C PHE A 148 18.33 7.76 26.70
N ASP A 149 19.53 7.39 26.23
CA ASP A 149 20.79 7.84 26.83
C ASP A 149 21.15 9.26 26.39
N GLU A 150 20.73 9.64 25.18
CA GLU A 150 21.05 10.93 24.57
C GLU A 150 19.92 11.97 24.73
N CYS A 151 18.72 11.57 25.18
CA CYS A 151 17.66 12.51 25.51
C CYS A 151 17.90 13.17 26.88
N ASP A 152 17.23 14.30 27.12
CA ASP A 152 17.26 14.92 28.43
C ASP A 152 16.46 14.10 29.48
N GLU A 153 16.71 14.40 30.75
CA GLU A 153 16.08 13.70 31.87
C GLU A 153 14.55 13.91 31.88
N GLU A 154 14.09 15.08 31.44
CA GLU A 154 12.66 15.41 31.36
C GLU A 154 11.93 14.56 30.31
N ASP A 155 12.51 14.36 29.12
CA ASP A 155 11.95 13.49 28.08
C ASP A 155 11.97 12.03 28.50
N ALA A 156 13.04 11.58 29.18
CA ALA A 156 13.12 10.22 29.72
C ALA A 156 12.02 9.98 30.77
N GLU A 157 11.84 10.90 31.72
CA GLU A 157 10.76 10.84 32.71
C GLU A 157 9.38 10.93 32.04
N ALA A 158 9.21 11.82 31.06
CA ALA A 158 7.99 11.92 30.26
C ALA A 158 7.60 10.58 29.63
N PHE A 159 8.59 9.84 29.12
CA PHE A 159 8.36 8.53 28.55
C PHE A 159 8.11 7.47 29.61
N PHE A 160 9.07 7.19 30.50
CA PHE A 160 9.02 6.02 31.40
C PHE A 160 8.00 6.17 32.53
N ASP A 161 7.78 7.39 33.03
CA ASP A 161 6.96 7.60 34.22
C ASP A 161 5.53 8.00 33.87
N ARG A 162 5.32 8.60 32.70
CA ARG A 162 4.00 9.12 32.29
C ARG A 162 3.40 8.42 31.08
N LEU A 163 4.18 8.17 30.02
CA LEU A 163 3.66 7.64 28.77
C LEU A 163 3.62 6.10 28.72
N LEU A 164 4.74 5.44 29.01
CA LEU A 164 4.89 3.99 28.93
C LEU A 164 3.87 3.24 29.81
N PRO A 165 3.57 3.64 31.06
CA PRO A 165 2.53 3.00 31.87
C PRO A 165 1.16 3.03 31.17
N LYS A 166 0.81 4.16 30.54
CA LYS A 166 -0.44 4.29 29.77
C LYS A 166 -0.45 3.43 28.51
N ILE A 167 0.70 3.25 27.85
CA ILE A 167 0.84 2.30 26.72
C ILE A 167 0.62 0.86 27.20
N MET A 168 1.20 0.50 28.34
CA MET A 168 1.05 -0.83 28.96
C MET A 168 -0.41 -1.10 29.33
N ASP A 169 -1.07 -0.15 30.01
CA ASP A 169 -2.48 -0.25 30.37
C ASP A 169 -3.38 -0.40 29.13
N LEU A 170 -3.12 0.41 28.09
CA LEU A 170 -3.87 0.30 26.83
C LEU A 170 -3.64 -1.06 26.15
N ALA A 171 -2.41 -1.59 26.15
CA ALA A 171 -2.11 -2.89 25.59
C ALA A 171 -2.86 -4.02 26.33
N LEU A 172 -2.97 -3.93 27.65
CA LEU A 172 -3.65 -4.93 28.48
C LEU A 172 -5.20 -4.90 28.35
N GLN A 173 -5.77 -3.82 27.81
CA GLN A 173 -7.20 -3.72 27.46
C GLN A 173 -7.58 -4.46 26.17
N LEU A 174 -6.62 -5.15 25.53
CA LEU A 174 -6.84 -5.83 24.24
C LEU A 174 -8.05 -6.78 24.22
N PRO A 175 -8.31 -7.65 25.23
CA PRO A 175 -9.49 -8.51 25.24
C PRO A 175 -10.82 -7.75 25.26
N GLN A 176 -10.85 -6.57 25.87
CA GLN A 176 -12.05 -5.73 26.01
C GLN A 176 -12.30 -4.92 24.74
N LEU A 177 -11.24 -4.37 24.15
CA LEU A 177 -11.32 -3.52 22.96
C LEU A 177 -11.46 -4.34 21.67
N ILE A 178 -10.97 -5.57 21.66
CA ILE A 178 -11.02 -6.48 20.50
C ILE A 178 -11.50 -7.86 20.98
N PRO A 179 -12.77 -7.98 21.39
CA PRO A 179 -13.32 -9.24 21.87
C PRO A 179 -13.47 -10.29 20.75
N GLY A 180 -13.44 -9.84 19.50
CA GLY A 180 -13.59 -10.65 18.30
C GLY A 180 -12.29 -11.08 17.63
N SER A 181 -12.41 -11.48 16.37
CA SER A 181 -11.27 -11.88 15.53
C SER A 181 -11.05 -10.92 14.39
N ILE A 182 -9.79 -10.63 14.09
CA ILE A 182 -9.40 -9.84 12.93
C ILE A 182 -9.07 -10.82 11.79
N PRO A 183 -9.82 -10.84 10.68
CA PRO A 183 -9.48 -11.72 9.55
C PRO A 183 -8.19 -11.26 8.89
N LEU A 184 -7.48 -12.19 8.27
CA LEU A 184 -6.33 -11.88 7.44
C LEU A 184 -6.81 -11.50 6.03
N LEU A 185 -6.33 -10.37 5.52
CA LEU A 185 -6.49 -9.94 4.14
C LEU A 185 -5.53 -10.74 3.24
N LYS A 186 -5.94 -11.96 2.90
CA LYS A 186 -5.18 -12.91 2.08
C LYS A 186 -5.17 -12.59 0.59
N GLN A 187 -4.13 -13.04 -0.11
CA GLN A 187 -4.02 -13.00 -1.55
C GLN A 187 -5.24 -13.60 -2.27
N GLY A 188 -5.60 -13.01 -3.39
CA GLY A 188 -6.69 -13.45 -4.26
C GLY A 188 -8.10 -13.13 -3.74
N ARG A 189 -8.24 -12.38 -2.64
CA ARG A 189 -9.54 -12.06 -2.02
C ARG A 189 -9.78 -10.56 -1.94
N ASN A 190 -11.00 -10.15 -2.25
CA ASN A 190 -11.50 -8.80 -1.96
C ASN A 190 -12.14 -8.81 -0.56
N HIS A 191 -11.58 -8.06 0.38
CA HIS A 191 -12.14 -7.96 1.73
C HIS A 191 -11.73 -6.66 2.41
N SER A 192 -12.61 -6.13 3.26
CA SER A 192 -12.40 -4.90 4.01
C SER A 192 -12.46 -5.14 5.52
N ILE A 193 -11.68 -4.39 6.29
CA ILE A 193 -11.68 -4.37 7.75
C ILE A 193 -11.80 -2.92 8.21
N SER A 194 -12.81 -2.62 9.02
CA SER A 194 -12.94 -1.31 9.69
C SER A 194 -12.73 -1.46 11.19
N LEU A 195 -11.82 -0.67 11.74
CA LEU A 195 -11.48 -0.60 13.16
C LEU A 195 -11.67 0.83 13.67
N SER A 196 -12.00 1.00 14.95
CA SER A 196 -11.87 2.32 15.57
C SER A 196 -10.41 2.70 15.76
N GLN A 197 -10.10 4.00 15.79
CA GLN A 197 -8.75 4.49 16.06
C GLN A 197 -8.26 4.01 17.46
N GLN A 198 -9.17 3.85 18.43
CA GLN A 198 -8.87 3.25 19.75
C GLN A 198 -8.43 1.78 19.65
N GLN A 199 -9.11 0.96 18.82
CA GLN A 199 -8.70 -0.43 18.59
C GLN A 199 -7.32 -0.50 17.95
N ILE A 200 -7.03 0.40 16.99
CA ILE A 200 -5.73 0.49 16.34
C ILE A 200 -4.65 0.87 17.36
N ALA A 201 -4.88 1.88 18.20
CA ALA A 201 -3.95 2.29 19.25
C ALA A 201 -3.63 1.14 20.21
N CYS A 202 -4.63 0.34 20.62
CA CYS A 202 -4.45 -0.84 21.46
C CYS A 202 -3.60 -1.94 20.78
N LEU A 203 -3.84 -2.19 19.49
CA LEU A 203 -3.04 -3.15 18.73
C LEU A 203 -1.59 -2.66 18.54
N LEU A 204 -1.40 -1.36 18.28
CA LEU A 204 -0.07 -0.77 18.14
C LEU A 204 0.69 -0.76 19.46
N ALA A 205 0.02 -0.55 20.60
CA ALA A 205 0.64 -0.70 21.91
C ALA A 205 1.15 -2.15 22.12
N ASN A 206 0.37 -3.14 21.69
CA ASN A 206 0.78 -4.55 21.69
C ASN A 206 1.95 -4.83 20.72
N ALA A 207 2.00 -4.17 19.57
CA ALA A 207 3.10 -4.27 18.60
C ALA A 207 4.39 -3.64 19.12
N PHE A 208 4.30 -2.46 19.75
CA PHE A 208 5.39 -1.75 20.41
C PHE A 208 6.02 -2.62 21.51
N LEU A 209 5.18 -3.23 22.35
CA LEU A 209 5.60 -4.16 23.41
C LEU A 209 5.93 -5.58 22.89
N CYS A 210 5.94 -5.79 21.57
CA CYS A 210 6.35 -7.03 20.91
C CYS A 210 5.59 -8.30 21.38
N THR A 211 4.28 -8.19 21.55
CA THR A 211 3.43 -9.25 22.14
C THR A 211 2.90 -10.25 21.11
N PHE A 212 2.81 -9.88 19.82
CA PHE A 212 2.16 -10.73 18.81
C PHE A 212 2.89 -12.08 18.63
N PRO A 213 2.22 -13.22 18.88
CA PRO A 213 2.79 -14.54 18.71
C PRO A 213 2.96 -14.93 17.25
N ARG A 214 3.88 -15.85 16.96
CA ARG A 214 4.16 -16.39 15.60
C ARG A 214 4.68 -15.38 14.58
N ARG A 215 4.93 -14.12 14.96
CA ARG A 215 5.37 -13.02 14.07
C ARG A 215 6.86 -12.68 14.10
N ASN A 216 7.68 -13.50 14.75
CA ASN A 216 9.07 -13.15 15.10
C ASN A 216 10.14 -13.98 14.36
N THR A 217 9.72 -14.90 13.48
CA THR A 217 10.64 -15.72 12.69
C THR A 217 10.77 -15.15 11.29
N GLN A 218 11.99 -15.09 10.76
CA GLN A 218 12.27 -14.60 9.41
C GLN A 218 12.28 -15.74 8.37
N LYS A 219 11.91 -16.97 8.79
CA LYS A 219 11.81 -18.13 7.88
C LYS A 219 10.61 -17.98 6.97
N TRP A 220 10.82 -18.08 5.66
CA TRP A 220 9.79 -17.88 4.65
C TRP A 220 8.70 -18.97 4.69
N GLU A 221 9.04 -20.19 5.15
CA GLU A 221 8.11 -21.32 5.30
C GLU A 221 7.22 -21.23 6.55
N SER A 222 7.40 -20.19 7.37
CA SER A 222 6.58 -20.03 8.57
C SER A 222 5.16 -19.61 8.22
N GLU A 223 4.21 -19.84 9.14
CA GLU A 223 2.79 -19.47 9.01
C GLU A 223 2.58 -18.02 8.52
N TYR A 224 3.43 -17.10 8.98
CA TYR A 224 3.39 -15.67 8.62
C TYR A 224 4.56 -15.25 7.71
N GLY A 225 5.24 -16.18 7.04
CA GLY A 225 6.38 -15.88 6.18
C GLY A 225 6.05 -14.99 4.98
N ASN A 226 4.76 -14.94 4.59
CA ASN A 226 4.23 -14.05 3.54
C ASN A 226 3.51 -12.80 4.11
N TYR A 227 3.75 -12.44 5.37
CA TYR A 227 3.25 -11.21 6.00
C TYR A 227 4.39 -10.30 6.45
N PRO A 228 4.20 -8.97 6.48
CA PRO A 228 5.20 -8.05 7.02
C PRO A 228 5.46 -8.27 8.51
N ASP A 229 6.61 -7.81 9.01
CA ASP A 229 6.90 -7.74 10.46
C ASP A 229 5.90 -6.79 11.15
N ILE A 230 5.39 -7.13 12.33
CA ILE A 230 4.50 -6.24 13.12
C ILE A 230 5.09 -5.82 14.46
N ASN A 231 5.90 -6.66 15.12
CA ASN A 231 6.53 -6.32 16.39
C ASN A 231 7.73 -5.39 16.17
N PHE A 232 7.93 -4.43 17.08
CA PHE A 232 8.86 -3.30 16.86
C PHE A 232 10.32 -3.63 17.20
N ASN A 233 10.62 -4.87 17.58
CA ASN A 233 11.94 -5.31 18.04
C ASN A 233 13.09 -4.98 17.09
N ARG A 234 12.84 -4.93 15.77
CA ARG A 234 13.87 -4.55 14.79
C ARG A 234 14.16 -3.05 14.82
N LEU A 235 13.13 -2.21 14.95
CA LEU A 235 13.26 -0.75 15.02
C LEU A 235 14.09 -0.34 16.24
N PHE A 236 13.88 -1.01 17.37
CA PHE A 236 14.64 -0.79 18.61
C PHE A 236 16.14 -1.13 18.48
N GLY A 237 16.52 -1.94 17.50
CA GLY A 237 17.88 -2.46 17.37
C GLY A 237 18.85 -1.61 16.55
N TYR A 238 18.35 -0.73 15.68
CA TYR A 238 19.17 0.09 14.77
C TYR A 238 19.48 1.46 15.37
N THR A 239 20.72 1.91 15.24
CA THR A 239 21.23 3.16 15.83
C THR A 239 21.32 4.33 14.85
N ASP A 240 20.90 4.12 13.59
CA ASP A 240 20.76 5.19 12.60
C ASP A 240 19.84 6.30 13.13
N GLU A 241 20.19 7.57 12.93
CA GLU A 241 19.39 8.73 13.36
C GLU A 241 17.92 8.63 12.91
N ARG A 242 17.68 8.34 11.63
CA ARG A 242 16.34 8.12 11.08
C ARG A 242 15.50 7.08 11.86
N CYS A 243 16.12 6.06 12.45
CA CYS A 243 15.39 5.04 13.23
C CYS A 243 14.92 5.60 14.57
N MET A 244 15.74 6.44 15.21
CA MET A 244 15.39 7.14 16.44
C MET A 244 14.30 8.19 16.18
N GLU A 245 14.38 8.92 15.06
CA GLU A 245 13.34 9.87 14.63
C GLU A 245 11.98 9.18 14.34
N LYS A 246 12.01 7.96 13.80
CA LYS A 246 10.79 7.13 13.69
C LYS A 246 10.23 6.73 15.05
N ILE A 247 11.07 6.40 16.03
CA ILE A 247 10.62 6.11 17.40
C ILE A 247 9.99 7.38 18.02
N LYS A 248 10.56 8.57 17.80
CA LYS A 248 9.97 9.85 18.25
C LYS A 248 8.56 10.06 17.67
N CYS A 249 8.35 9.77 16.38
CA CYS A 249 7.02 9.83 15.75
C CYS A 249 6.02 8.87 16.42
N ILE A 250 6.44 7.64 16.73
CA ILE A 250 5.60 6.63 17.38
C ILE A 250 5.26 7.03 18.83
N CYS A 251 6.25 7.50 19.60
CA CYS A 251 6.03 8.03 20.94
C CYS A 251 5.08 9.24 20.91
N HIS A 252 5.23 10.12 19.92
CA HIS A 252 4.34 11.25 19.70
C HIS A 252 2.88 10.80 19.46
N TYR A 253 2.67 9.80 18.62
CA TYR A 253 1.35 9.20 18.41
C TYR A 253 0.73 8.68 19.70
N PHE A 254 1.46 7.86 20.47
CA PHE A 254 0.95 7.36 21.74
C PHE A 254 0.63 8.49 22.72
N ARG A 255 1.50 9.51 22.82
CA ARG A 255 1.26 10.69 23.65
C ARG A 255 -0.06 11.36 23.29
N ARG A 256 -0.35 11.51 21.99
CA ARG A 256 -1.60 12.11 21.52
C ARG A 256 -2.83 11.28 21.82
N VAL A 257 -2.85 10.01 21.41
CA VAL A 257 -4.05 9.16 21.56
C VAL A 257 -4.33 8.80 23.02
N LEU A 258 -3.32 8.78 23.89
CA LEU A 258 -3.50 8.53 25.33
C LEU A 258 -3.82 9.81 26.12
N ASN A 259 -3.53 10.99 25.57
CA ASN A 259 -4.00 12.26 26.12
C ASN A 259 -5.47 12.52 25.76
N LYS A 260 -5.84 12.29 24.50
CA LYS A 260 -7.22 12.38 24.01
C LYS A 260 -7.46 11.29 22.98
N MET A 261 -8.21 10.26 23.38
CA MET A 261 -8.51 9.12 22.52
C MET A 261 -9.31 9.56 21.29
N PRO A 262 -8.82 9.30 20.06
CA PRO A 262 -9.58 9.60 18.85
C PRO A 262 -10.86 8.76 18.75
N THR A 263 -11.92 9.37 18.23
CA THR A 263 -13.27 8.78 18.14
C THR A 263 -13.61 8.26 16.75
N GLY A 264 -12.68 8.37 15.80
CA GLY A 264 -12.90 7.94 14.44
C GLY A 264 -12.64 6.48 14.17
N VAL A 265 -12.66 6.16 12.88
CA VAL A 265 -12.45 4.81 12.37
C VAL A 265 -11.53 4.84 11.14
N VAL A 266 -10.86 3.73 10.89
CA VAL A 266 -10.01 3.52 9.71
C VAL A 266 -10.45 2.24 9.01
N THR A 267 -10.53 2.27 7.69
CA THR A 267 -10.93 1.12 6.86
C THR A 267 -9.78 0.70 5.96
N PHE A 268 -9.40 -0.57 6.04
CA PHE A 268 -8.41 -1.22 5.19
C PHE A 268 -9.12 -2.16 4.23
N SER A 269 -8.90 -2.03 2.93
CA SER A 269 -9.54 -2.85 1.91
C SER A 269 -8.49 -3.44 0.98
N ARG A 270 -8.34 -4.76 1.01
CA ARG A 270 -7.56 -5.45 -0.02
C ARG A 270 -8.42 -5.55 -1.26
N ARG A 271 -7.91 -5.06 -2.38
CA ARG A 271 -8.53 -5.17 -3.68
C ARG A 271 -7.74 -6.12 -4.55
N CYS A 272 -8.43 -7.06 -5.18
CA CYS A 272 -7.91 -7.97 -6.18
C CYS A 272 -8.79 -7.89 -7.44
N VAL A 273 -8.18 -7.60 -8.58
CA VAL A 273 -8.85 -7.69 -9.88
C VAL A 273 -8.45 -9.01 -10.52
N ILE A 274 -9.44 -9.85 -10.80
CA ILE A 274 -9.21 -11.09 -11.52
C ILE A 274 -8.69 -10.79 -12.92
N ARG A 275 -7.93 -11.73 -13.43
CA ARG A 275 -7.13 -11.50 -14.63
C ARG A 275 -7.96 -11.30 -15.88
N GLU A 276 -9.11 -11.94 -15.98
CA GLU A 276 -10.02 -11.86 -17.13
C GLU A 276 -10.60 -10.44 -17.26
N ALA A 277 -10.73 -9.75 -16.12
CA ALA A 277 -11.21 -8.38 -15.99
C ALA A 277 -10.11 -7.32 -16.16
N MET A 278 -8.84 -7.73 -16.33
CA MET A 278 -7.78 -6.78 -16.63
C MET A 278 -7.91 -6.19 -18.03
N PRO A 279 -7.56 -4.89 -18.20
CA PRO A 279 -7.65 -4.23 -19.49
C PRO A 279 -6.66 -4.81 -20.49
N ARG A 280 -7.05 -4.74 -21.77
CA ARG A 280 -6.18 -5.02 -22.90
C ARG A 280 -5.60 -3.70 -23.42
N TRP A 281 -4.40 -3.37 -22.98
CA TRP A 281 -3.74 -2.10 -23.28
C TRP A 281 -3.49 -1.89 -24.78
N ASP A 282 -3.37 -2.96 -25.56
CA ASP A 282 -3.15 -2.95 -27.00
C ASP A 282 -4.38 -2.60 -27.86
N ILE A 283 -5.58 -2.60 -27.26
CA ILE A 283 -6.85 -2.23 -27.90
C ILE A 283 -7.64 -1.18 -27.09
N CYS A 284 -7.02 -0.58 -26.07
CA CYS A 284 -7.63 0.46 -25.26
C CYS A 284 -7.72 1.78 -26.04
N ASP A 285 -8.91 2.16 -26.47
CA ASP A 285 -9.18 3.35 -27.29
C ASP A 285 -9.40 4.63 -26.47
N ALA A 286 -9.17 4.59 -25.15
CA ALA A 286 -9.34 5.74 -24.27
C ALA A 286 -8.43 6.92 -24.72
N PRO A 287 -8.98 8.10 -25.01
CA PRO A 287 -8.20 9.23 -25.52
C PRO A 287 -7.63 10.08 -24.37
N PHE A 288 -6.38 10.54 -24.50
CA PHE A 288 -5.70 11.31 -23.44
C PHE A 288 -6.40 12.63 -23.09
N ARG A 289 -7.14 13.23 -24.06
CA ARG A 289 -7.95 14.45 -23.84
C ARG A 289 -9.07 14.28 -22.79
N GLY A 290 -9.36 13.05 -22.34
CA GLY A 290 -10.40 12.76 -21.36
C GLY A 290 -10.01 13.00 -19.90
N ILE A 291 -8.79 13.47 -19.63
CA ILE A 291 -8.31 13.78 -18.27
C ILE A 291 -7.45 15.05 -18.28
N ARG A 292 -7.22 15.61 -17.10
CA ARG A 292 -6.20 16.64 -16.85
C ARG A 292 -5.01 16.04 -16.11
N VAL A 293 -3.80 16.50 -16.44
CA VAL A 293 -2.55 16.17 -15.74
C VAL A 293 -1.93 17.47 -15.25
N ASP A 294 -1.81 17.61 -13.92
CA ASP A 294 -1.15 18.74 -13.25
C ASP A 294 0.19 18.26 -12.67
N VAL A 295 1.31 18.71 -13.24
CA VAL A 295 2.65 18.30 -12.81
C VAL A 295 3.26 19.40 -11.94
N ARG A 296 3.68 19.06 -10.73
CA ARG A 296 4.23 20.01 -9.75
C ARG A 296 5.67 19.67 -9.39
N THR A 297 6.51 20.70 -9.29
CA THR A 297 7.90 20.54 -8.83
C THR A 297 8.00 20.54 -7.32
N GLY A 298 7.28 21.45 -6.65
CA GLY A 298 7.17 21.51 -5.20
C GLY A 298 5.94 20.77 -4.67
N GLY A 299 5.84 20.70 -3.35
CA GLY A 299 4.75 20.06 -2.63
C GLY A 299 4.94 18.55 -2.44
N THR A 300 4.06 17.96 -1.64
CA THR A 300 4.06 16.53 -1.32
C THR A 300 2.68 15.90 -1.52
N ILE A 301 2.66 14.57 -1.61
CA ILE A 301 1.43 13.81 -1.83
C ILE A 301 0.49 13.96 -0.63
N GLU A 302 1.03 13.96 0.59
CA GLU A 302 0.27 14.03 1.84
C GLU A 302 -0.28 15.42 2.15
N GLU A 303 0.46 16.49 1.85
CA GLU A 303 0.07 17.87 2.15
C GLU A 303 -0.75 18.50 1.02
N ASP A 304 -0.24 18.45 -0.21
CA ASP A 304 -0.87 19.10 -1.37
C ASP A 304 -1.87 18.18 -2.11
N GLY A 305 -1.91 16.90 -1.75
CA GLY A 305 -2.86 15.91 -2.27
C GLY A 305 -4.06 15.66 -1.37
N LYS A 306 -4.36 16.55 -0.41
CA LYS A 306 -5.55 16.44 0.45
C LYS A 306 -6.83 16.27 -0.38
N GLY A 307 -7.74 15.41 0.06
CA GLY A 307 -8.98 15.06 -0.66
C GLY A 307 -8.79 14.18 -1.92
N LEU A 308 -7.56 13.96 -2.39
CA LEU A 308 -7.26 13.11 -3.54
C LEU A 308 -7.00 11.65 -3.13
N LEU A 309 -6.94 10.75 -4.12
CA LEU A 309 -6.40 9.40 -3.90
C LEU A 309 -4.87 9.48 -3.86
N GLN A 310 -4.30 9.39 -2.67
CA GLN A 310 -2.87 9.53 -2.40
C GLN A 310 -2.15 8.20 -2.60
N VAL A 311 -1.14 8.18 -3.46
CA VAL A 311 -0.39 6.95 -3.76
C VAL A 311 0.73 6.75 -2.75
N ASP A 312 0.73 5.59 -2.12
CA ASP A 312 1.83 5.05 -1.34
C ASP A 312 2.71 4.17 -2.26
N PHE A 313 3.99 4.54 -2.38
CA PHE A 313 4.98 3.86 -3.22
C PHE A 313 5.50 2.61 -2.51
N ALA A 314 4.58 1.66 -2.38
CA ALA A 314 4.69 0.59 -1.42
C ALA A 314 5.77 -0.45 -1.77
N ASN A 315 6.18 -1.19 -0.76
CA ASN A 315 6.70 -2.54 -0.92
C ASN A 315 5.52 -3.53 -1.01
N LYS A 316 5.71 -4.67 -1.69
CA LYS A 316 4.68 -5.74 -1.69
C LYS A 316 4.31 -6.19 -0.28
N PHE A 317 5.26 -6.13 0.65
CA PHE A 317 5.02 -6.18 2.08
C PHE A 317 4.76 -4.77 2.61
N VAL A 318 3.48 -4.36 2.61
CA VAL A 318 3.05 -3.00 2.98
C VAL A 318 3.72 -2.44 4.23
N GLY A 319 4.08 -1.15 4.19
CA GLY A 319 4.91 -0.45 5.15
C GLY A 319 6.41 -0.74 5.02
N GLY A 320 6.82 -1.53 4.04
CA GLY A 320 8.22 -1.80 3.70
C GLY A 320 9.11 -2.06 4.92
N GLY A 321 10.20 -1.28 5.00
CA GLY A 321 11.19 -1.31 6.06
C GLY A 321 10.88 -0.41 7.26
N VAL A 322 9.62 0.00 7.49
CA VAL A 322 9.27 1.01 8.51
C VAL A 322 9.71 0.62 9.91
N LEU A 323 9.58 -0.66 10.26
CA LEU A 323 10.05 -1.23 11.53
C LEU A 323 11.52 -1.68 11.51
N ALA A 324 12.30 -1.22 10.53
CA ALA A 324 13.73 -1.49 10.38
C ALA A 324 14.46 -0.22 9.93
N THR A 325 15.28 -0.27 8.88
CA THR A 325 16.07 0.88 8.39
C THR A 325 15.41 1.66 7.26
N GLY A 326 14.28 1.18 6.71
CA GLY A 326 13.54 1.89 5.66
C GLY A 326 13.05 3.26 6.15
N CYS A 327 13.19 4.28 5.31
CA CYS A 327 12.80 5.67 5.62
C CYS A 327 12.61 6.50 4.35
N VAL A 328 12.03 5.90 3.30
CA VAL A 328 11.65 6.62 2.08
C VAL A 328 10.15 6.95 2.14
N GLN A 329 9.51 7.26 1.00
CA GLN A 329 8.13 7.74 0.96
C GLN A 329 7.12 6.88 1.74
N GLU A 330 7.12 5.55 1.55
CA GLU A 330 6.22 4.63 2.27
C GLU A 330 6.47 4.67 3.78
N GLU A 331 7.71 4.47 4.23
CA GLU A 331 8.00 4.40 5.66
C GLU A 331 7.78 5.73 6.37
N ILE A 332 8.08 6.86 5.71
CA ILE A 332 7.79 8.20 6.24
C ILE A 332 6.28 8.35 6.43
N ARG A 333 5.48 8.00 5.42
CA ARG A 333 4.02 8.09 5.54
C ARG A 333 3.47 7.24 6.69
N PHE A 334 4.02 6.04 6.88
CA PHE A 334 3.60 5.14 7.95
C PHE A 334 4.00 5.62 9.35
N VAL A 335 5.05 6.43 9.53
CA VAL A 335 5.40 6.98 10.86
C VAL A 335 4.74 8.31 11.18
N ILE A 336 4.41 9.13 10.18
CA ILE A 336 3.62 10.35 10.40
C ILE A 336 2.12 10.04 10.53
N CYS A 337 1.65 8.94 9.95
CA CYS A 337 0.31 8.37 10.14
C CYS A 337 0.38 6.94 10.76
N PRO A 338 0.76 6.76 12.05
CA PRO A 338 1.04 5.44 12.63
C PRO A 338 -0.08 4.41 12.57
N GLU A 339 -1.33 4.84 12.39
CA GLU A 339 -2.47 3.94 12.20
C GLU A 339 -2.30 3.04 10.97
N LEU A 340 -1.49 3.44 9.98
CA LEU A 340 -1.14 2.59 8.83
C LEU A 340 -0.31 1.37 9.21
N LEU A 341 0.49 1.44 10.28
CA LEU A 341 1.34 0.33 10.74
C LEU A 341 0.52 -0.93 11.03
N ILE A 342 -0.76 -0.78 11.40
CA ILE A 342 -1.60 -1.95 11.73
C ILE A 342 -1.96 -2.78 10.50
N ALA A 343 -1.89 -2.22 9.27
CA ALA A 343 -2.07 -2.99 8.04
C ALA A 343 -1.13 -4.20 7.99
N ARG A 344 0.08 -4.07 8.55
CA ARG A 344 1.10 -5.13 8.63
C ARG A 344 0.68 -6.33 9.46
N LEU A 345 -0.28 -6.14 10.38
CA LEU A 345 -0.77 -7.22 11.23
C LEU A 345 -1.59 -8.24 10.42
N PHE A 346 -2.39 -7.80 9.46
CA PHE A 346 -3.38 -8.64 8.78
C PHE A 346 -3.28 -8.65 7.25
N THR A 347 -2.40 -7.86 6.63
CA THR A 347 -2.27 -7.82 5.17
C THR A 347 -1.15 -8.74 4.68
N GLU A 348 -1.52 -9.77 3.92
CA GLU A 348 -0.56 -10.62 3.23
C GLU A 348 0.17 -9.84 2.13
N ALA A 349 1.36 -10.26 1.71
CA ALA A 349 2.08 -9.62 0.61
C ALA A 349 1.17 -9.41 -0.62
N LEU A 350 1.22 -8.25 -1.24
CA LEU A 350 0.42 -7.93 -2.43
C LEU A 350 0.95 -8.71 -3.65
N ASP A 351 0.05 -9.39 -4.36
CA ASP A 351 0.35 -10.00 -5.66
C ASP A 351 0.16 -8.97 -6.80
N LYS A 352 0.56 -9.32 -8.02
CA LYS A 352 0.64 -8.47 -9.21
C LYS A 352 -0.66 -7.73 -9.54
N THR A 353 -1.81 -8.28 -9.17
CA THR A 353 -3.14 -7.76 -9.49
C THR A 353 -3.90 -7.26 -8.26
N GLU A 354 -3.17 -6.88 -7.22
CA GLU A 354 -3.71 -6.48 -5.93
C GLU A 354 -3.22 -5.10 -5.46
N ALA A 355 -4.03 -4.42 -4.67
CA ALA A 355 -3.66 -3.19 -3.99
C ALA A 355 -4.29 -3.16 -2.58
N LEU A 356 -3.73 -2.35 -1.68
CA LEU A 356 -4.35 -2.07 -0.39
C LEU A 356 -4.83 -0.62 -0.35
N HIS A 357 -6.12 -0.45 -0.13
CA HIS A 357 -6.78 0.84 0.02
C HIS A 357 -7.01 1.13 1.50
N VAL A 358 -6.65 2.33 1.97
CA VAL A 358 -6.86 2.75 3.36
C VAL A 358 -7.59 4.09 3.39
N ILE A 359 -8.71 4.15 4.12
CA ILE A 359 -9.52 5.36 4.31
C ILE A 359 -9.58 5.68 5.79
N GLY A 360 -9.33 6.94 6.14
CA GLY A 360 -9.44 7.44 7.52
C GLY A 360 -8.19 7.54 8.38
N PRO A 361 -6.95 7.24 7.94
CA PRO A 361 -5.79 7.42 8.81
C PRO A 361 -5.61 8.90 9.15
N GLU A 362 -5.23 9.20 10.40
CA GLU A 362 -4.86 10.54 10.85
C GLU A 362 -3.34 10.76 10.73
N GLN A 363 -2.94 11.96 10.33
CA GLN A 363 -1.56 12.42 10.47
C GLN A 363 -1.34 13.00 11.88
N PHE A 364 -0.31 12.51 12.56
CA PHE A 364 0.02 12.93 13.92
C PHE A 364 1.28 13.76 13.99
N SER A 365 2.22 13.59 13.06
CA SER A 365 3.55 14.21 13.17
C SER A 365 3.89 15.05 11.95
N GLU A 366 4.51 16.19 12.20
CA GLU A 366 5.26 16.95 11.19
C GLU A 366 6.65 16.36 11.04
N TYR A 367 7.24 16.52 9.87
CA TYR A 367 8.59 16.04 9.59
C TYR A 367 9.34 16.97 8.63
N SER A 368 10.64 16.73 8.51
CA SER A 368 11.47 17.33 7.47
C SER A 368 12.49 16.31 6.98
N GLY A 369 13.09 16.57 5.82
CA GLY A 369 14.11 15.69 5.23
C GLY A 369 13.55 14.37 4.69
N TYR A 370 14.44 13.51 4.22
CA TYR A 370 14.08 12.28 3.52
C TYR A 370 15.20 11.24 3.66
N ALA A 371 14.86 9.95 3.74
CA ALA A 371 15.84 8.87 3.90
C ALA A 371 16.77 9.08 5.12
N GLY A 372 18.06 9.35 4.87
CA GLY A 372 19.04 9.54 5.93
C GLY A 372 18.86 10.85 6.72
N SER A 373 18.22 11.86 6.13
CA SER A 373 18.01 13.18 6.75
C SER A 373 16.62 13.37 7.35
N PHE A 374 15.82 12.30 7.45
CA PHE A 374 14.48 12.36 8.06
C PHE A 374 14.57 12.80 9.52
N LEU A 375 13.79 13.82 9.88
CA LEU A 375 13.70 14.37 11.23
C LEU A 375 12.23 14.57 11.62
N TRP A 376 11.86 14.17 12.84
CA TRP A 376 10.58 14.52 13.43
C TRP A 376 10.58 16.01 13.82
N LYS A 377 9.50 16.73 13.48
CA LYS A 377 9.42 18.19 13.67
C LYS A 377 8.41 18.63 14.72
N GLY A 378 7.50 17.76 15.14
CA GLY A 378 6.51 18.11 16.15
C GLY A 378 5.15 17.51 15.90
N ASN A 379 4.15 18.15 16.51
CA ASN A 379 2.76 17.78 16.35
C ASN A 379 2.17 18.30 15.05
N PHE A 380 1.50 17.42 14.31
CA PHE A 380 0.58 17.82 13.24
C PHE A 380 -0.86 17.82 13.76
N ALA A 381 -1.55 18.95 13.62
CA ALA A 381 -2.97 19.07 13.93
C ALA A 381 -3.81 18.78 12.68
N ASP A 382 -4.14 17.50 12.47
CA ASP A 382 -4.92 17.09 11.31
C ASP A 382 -6.36 17.61 11.35
N ASP A 383 -6.63 18.57 10.47
CA ASP A 383 -7.91 19.24 10.25
C ASP A 383 -8.78 18.56 9.18
N THR A 384 -8.30 17.46 8.58
CA THR A 384 -9.02 16.74 7.52
C THR A 384 -10.42 16.36 8.00
N PRO A 385 -11.49 16.78 7.32
CA PRO A 385 -12.86 16.50 7.73
C PRO A 385 -13.15 15.01 7.77
N ARG A 386 -14.19 14.62 8.52
CA ARG A 386 -14.65 13.23 8.58
C ARG A 386 -15.80 12.98 7.63
N ASP A 387 -15.90 11.77 7.11
CA ASP A 387 -17.09 11.29 6.40
C ASP A 387 -18.20 10.86 7.38
N GLU A 388 -19.35 10.48 6.84
CA GLU A 388 -20.53 10.04 7.61
C GLU A 388 -20.28 8.80 8.48
N CYS A 389 -19.23 8.03 8.19
CA CYS A 389 -18.85 6.83 8.95
C CYS A 389 -17.77 7.13 10.00
N GLY A 390 -17.35 8.39 10.17
CA GLY A 390 -16.34 8.81 11.14
C GLY A 390 -14.89 8.60 10.68
N ARG A 391 -14.65 8.27 9.41
CA ARG A 391 -13.29 8.21 8.85
C ARG A 391 -12.84 9.60 8.46
N ARG A 392 -11.58 9.96 8.67
CA ARG A 392 -11.02 11.15 8.00
C ARG A 392 -11.11 10.96 6.49
N LYS A 393 -11.40 12.03 5.75
CA LYS A 393 -11.44 12.06 4.28
C LYS A 393 -10.03 12.05 3.68
N CYS A 394 -9.18 11.15 4.20
CA CYS A 394 -7.85 10.83 3.71
C CYS A 394 -7.94 9.44 3.06
N TYR A 395 -7.60 9.36 1.76
CA TYR A 395 -7.67 8.12 0.99
C TYR A 395 -6.30 7.77 0.42
N ILE A 396 -5.71 6.70 0.95
CA ILE A 396 -4.39 6.21 0.54
C ILE A 396 -4.55 4.89 -0.23
N VAL A 397 -3.72 4.68 -1.26
CA VAL A 397 -3.58 3.39 -1.93
C VAL A 397 -2.12 2.96 -2.00
N ALA A 398 -1.83 1.77 -1.46
CA ALA A 398 -0.54 1.13 -1.53
C ALA A 398 -0.45 0.24 -2.78
N ILE A 399 0.47 0.60 -3.68
CA ILE A 399 0.81 -0.18 -4.87
C ILE A 399 2.32 -0.35 -4.97
N ASP A 400 2.78 -1.59 -5.09
CA ASP A 400 4.20 -1.90 -5.16
C ASP A 400 4.72 -1.93 -6.60
N ALA A 401 5.77 -1.18 -6.90
CA ALA A 401 6.47 -1.23 -8.19
C ALA A 401 7.45 -2.42 -8.24
N LEU A 402 7.89 -2.81 -9.45
CA LEU A 402 8.99 -3.76 -9.58
C LEU A 402 10.32 -3.09 -9.26
N HIS A 403 11.22 -3.84 -8.63
CA HIS A 403 12.62 -3.47 -8.50
C HIS A 403 13.42 -3.96 -9.72
N PHE A 404 14.16 -3.07 -10.38
CA PHE A 404 14.95 -3.40 -11.56
C PHE A 404 16.45 -3.37 -11.26
N ALA A 405 17.13 -4.49 -11.50
CA ALA A 405 18.60 -4.51 -11.42
C ALA A 405 19.22 -3.65 -12.53
N GLU A 406 18.66 -3.74 -13.74
CA GLU A 406 19.03 -2.92 -14.89
C GLU A 406 17.80 -2.13 -15.35
N GLN A 407 17.93 -0.80 -15.39
CA GLN A 407 16.82 0.10 -15.73
C GLN A 407 16.22 -0.24 -17.11
N ALA A 408 17.00 -0.71 -18.08
CA ALA A 408 16.51 -1.08 -19.42
C ALA A 408 15.49 -2.23 -19.43
N GLN A 409 15.50 -3.11 -18.42
CA GLN A 409 14.60 -4.27 -18.37
C GLN A 409 13.13 -3.86 -18.30
N GLN A 410 12.82 -2.72 -17.66
CA GLN A 410 11.45 -2.28 -17.44
C GLN A 410 10.65 -2.02 -18.73
N TYR A 411 11.35 -1.80 -19.86
CA TYR A 411 10.75 -1.61 -21.17
C TYR A 411 10.20 -2.89 -21.79
N GLN A 412 10.52 -4.07 -21.23
CA GLN A 412 9.93 -5.34 -21.67
C GLN A 412 8.40 -5.29 -21.51
N ALA A 413 7.66 -5.64 -22.57
CA ALA A 413 6.19 -5.61 -22.60
C ALA A 413 5.52 -6.28 -21.39
N ARG A 414 6.02 -7.47 -20.98
CA ARG A 414 5.51 -8.19 -19.80
C ARG A 414 5.63 -7.39 -18.49
N LEU A 415 6.70 -6.60 -18.34
CA LEU A 415 6.98 -5.80 -17.15
C LEU A 415 6.17 -4.50 -17.20
N MET A 416 6.03 -3.87 -18.36
CA MET A 416 5.14 -2.72 -18.54
C MET A 416 3.66 -3.09 -18.25
N ILE A 417 3.18 -4.24 -18.73
CA ILE A 417 1.82 -4.73 -18.42
C ILE A 417 1.65 -4.93 -16.91
N ARG A 418 2.67 -5.49 -16.23
CA ARG A 418 2.61 -5.67 -14.77
C ARG A 418 2.42 -4.33 -14.06
N GLU A 419 3.22 -3.32 -14.39
CA GLU A 419 3.12 -1.99 -13.76
C GLU A 419 1.79 -1.31 -14.08
N LEU A 420 1.34 -1.37 -15.33
CA LEU A 420 0.04 -0.87 -15.76
C LEU A 420 -1.12 -1.53 -15.00
N ASN A 421 -1.11 -2.86 -14.87
CA ASN A 421 -2.16 -3.61 -14.17
C ASN A 421 -2.15 -3.31 -12.67
N LYS A 422 -0.97 -3.17 -12.06
CA LYS A 422 -0.82 -2.81 -10.64
C LYS A 422 -1.41 -1.42 -10.37
N ALA A 423 -1.03 -0.42 -11.16
CA ALA A 423 -1.58 0.92 -11.06
C ALA A 423 -3.10 0.91 -11.34
N TYR A 424 -3.57 0.14 -12.33
CA TYR A 424 -4.99 0.00 -12.65
C TYR A 424 -5.80 -0.50 -11.46
N VAL A 425 -5.34 -1.54 -10.75
CA VAL A 425 -6.03 -2.05 -9.54
C VAL A 425 -6.13 -0.96 -8.47
N GLY A 426 -5.03 -0.22 -8.28
CA GLY A 426 -4.96 0.87 -7.32
C GLY A 426 -5.91 2.03 -7.66
N PHE A 427 -5.97 2.42 -8.93
CA PHE A 427 -6.71 3.61 -9.38
C PHE A 427 -8.14 3.29 -9.80
N LEU A 428 -8.54 2.01 -9.86
CA LEU A 428 -9.92 1.65 -10.19
C LEU A 428 -10.89 2.32 -9.19
N PRO A 429 -11.92 3.03 -9.65
CA PRO A 429 -12.92 3.58 -8.76
C PRO A 429 -13.63 2.47 -7.96
N PRO A 430 -13.98 2.69 -6.68
CA PRO A 430 -14.74 1.73 -5.91
C PRO A 430 -16.13 1.47 -6.52
N GLU A 431 -16.72 2.49 -7.14
CA GLU A 431 -18.01 2.40 -7.81
C GLU A 431 -18.01 3.29 -9.07
N ARG A 432 -18.38 2.73 -10.23
CA ARG A 432 -18.22 3.39 -11.54
C ARG A 432 -19.13 4.60 -11.75
N SER A 433 -20.29 4.63 -11.10
CA SER A 433 -21.33 5.66 -11.25
C SER A 433 -21.22 6.80 -10.24
N LYS A 434 -20.17 6.79 -9.41
CA LYS A 434 -20.00 7.73 -8.32
C LYS A 434 -18.90 8.75 -8.63
N PRO A 435 -18.96 9.96 -8.06
CA PRO A 435 -17.89 10.94 -8.19
C PRO A 435 -16.53 10.38 -7.76
N ILE A 436 -15.48 10.68 -8.53
CA ILE A 436 -14.12 10.16 -8.35
C ILE A 436 -13.14 11.31 -8.11
N SER A 437 -12.30 11.18 -7.09
CA SER A 437 -11.18 12.10 -6.89
C SER A 437 -10.12 11.96 -7.97
N ALA A 438 -9.26 12.97 -8.13
CA ALA A 438 -8.00 12.82 -8.85
C ALA A 438 -7.04 11.86 -8.10
N VAL A 439 -5.95 11.46 -8.76
CA VAL A 439 -4.84 10.73 -8.16
C VAL A 439 -3.73 11.73 -7.79
N ALA A 440 -3.24 11.71 -6.56
CA ALA A 440 -2.01 12.39 -6.16
C ALA A 440 -0.86 11.37 -6.11
N SER A 441 0.09 11.48 -7.03
CA SER A 441 1.19 10.53 -7.18
C SER A 441 2.49 11.24 -7.59
N GLY A 442 3.51 10.48 -7.99
CA GLY A 442 4.79 11.00 -8.43
C GLY A 442 5.68 9.88 -8.97
N ASN A 443 6.97 9.95 -8.64
CA ASN A 443 8.04 9.07 -9.12
C ASN A 443 7.98 7.63 -8.54
N TRP A 444 6.82 6.97 -8.69
CA TRP A 444 6.52 5.62 -8.21
C TRP A 444 7.54 4.60 -8.74
N GLY A 445 8.27 3.96 -7.81
CA GLY A 445 9.27 2.95 -8.12
C GLY A 445 10.57 3.47 -8.75
N CYS A 446 10.81 4.78 -8.80
CA CYS A 446 11.95 5.36 -9.51
C CYS A 446 13.19 5.60 -8.64
N GLY A 447 13.04 5.62 -7.31
CA GLY A 447 14.14 5.76 -6.35
C GLY A 447 14.83 4.41 -6.09
N ALA A 448 14.63 3.86 -4.90
CA ALA A 448 15.26 2.60 -4.48
C ALA A 448 14.97 1.39 -5.40
N PHE A 449 13.95 1.47 -6.26
CA PHE A 449 13.54 0.39 -7.16
C PHE A 449 14.04 0.57 -8.62
N ASN A 450 14.78 1.65 -8.89
CA ASN A 450 15.50 1.89 -10.14
C ASN A 450 14.60 1.91 -11.40
N GLY A 451 13.34 2.33 -11.26
CA GLY A 451 12.46 2.64 -12.39
C GLY A 451 12.85 3.94 -13.11
N ASP A 452 12.41 4.08 -14.36
CA ASP A 452 12.55 5.32 -15.13
C ASP A 452 11.32 6.21 -14.93
N ALA A 453 11.52 7.42 -14.42
CA ALA A 453 10.44 8.37 -14.12
C ALA A 453 9.66 8.81 -15.37
N LYS A 454 10.29 8.88 -16.56
CA LYS A 454 9.60 9.20 -17.81
C LYS A 454 8.67 8.07 -18.22
N LEU A 455 9.12 6.82 -18.12
CA LEU A 455 8.25 5.68 -18.39
C LEU A 455 7.13 5.59 -17.35
N LYS A 456 7.47 5.66 -16.05
CA LYS A 456 6.52 5.48 -14.96
C LYS A 456 5.45 6.57 -14.91
N SER A 457 5.77 7.82 -15.22
CA SER A 457 4.75 8.88 -15.36
C SER A 457 3.79 8.58 -16.51
N LEU A 458 4.30 8.19 -17.68
CA LEU A 458 3.47 7.82 -18.83
C LEU A 458 2.55 6.63 -18.55
N LEU A 459 3.03 5.58 -17.87
CA LEU A 459 2.20 4.43 -17.49
C LEU A 459 1.07 4.84 -16.52
N GLN A 460 1.36 5.73 -15.57
CA GLN A 460 0.34 6.26 -14.66
C GLN A 460 -0.69 7.13 -15.41
N ILE A 461 -0.26 7.98 -16.34
CA ILE A 461 -1.14 8.77 -17.21
C ILE A 461 -2.06 7.84 -18.00
N MET A 462 -1.53 6.79 -18.64
CA MET A 462 -2.33 5.80 -19.38
C MET A 462 -3.42 5.15 -18.51
N VAL A 463 -3.08 4.79 -17.27
CA VAL A 463 -4.04 4.20 -16.34
C VAL A 463 -5.10 5.22 -15.94
N CYS A 464 -4.69 6.44 -15.58
CA CYS A 464 -5.59 7.54 -15.25
C CYS A 464 -6.56 7.87 -16.40
N THR A 465 -6.07 7.86 -17.64
CA THR A 465 -6.90 8.03 -18.85
C THR A 465 -7.97 6.95 -18.96
N LEU A 466 -7.60 5.68 -18.73
CA LEU A 466 -8.55 4.57 -18.76
C LEU A 466 -9.55 4.62 -17.59
N THR A 467 -9.10 4.99 -16.39
CA THR A 467 -9.96 5.07 -15.19
C THR A 467 -10.72 6.39 -15.08
N ARG A 468 -10.53 7.31 -16.03
CA ARG A 468 -11.10 8.67 -16.08
C ARG A 468 -10.78 9.50 -14.84
N ARG A 469 -9.58 9.33 -14.29
CA ARG A 469 -9.10 10.11 -13.15
C ARG A 469 -8.12 11.17 -13.64
N ASN A 470 -8.28 12.40 -13.16
CA ASN A 470 -7.22 13.39 -13.28
C ASN A 470 -5.99 12.95 -12.47
N LEU A 471 -4.81 13.46 -12.84
CA LEU A 471 -3.54 13.15 -12.17
C LEU A 471 -2.87 14.44 -11.70
N VAL A 472 -2.55 14.50 -10.42
CA VAL A 472 -1.60 15.46 -9.85
C VAL A 472 -0.29 14.71 -9.61
N TYR A 473 0.77 15.11 -10.31
CA TYR A 473 2.06 14.42 -10.33
C TYR A 473 3.16 15.30 -9.70
N PHE A 474 3.70 14.86 -8.57
CA PHE A 474 4.79 15.54 -7.88
C PHE A 474 6.15 15.00 -8.36
N THR A 475 7.01 15.88 -8.88
CA THR A 475 8.37 15.51 -9.36
C THR A 475 9.44 15.64 -8.29
N PHE A 476 9.10 16.19 -7.12
CA PHE A 476 9.98 16.34 -5.95
C PHE A 476 11.26 17.13 -6.26
N GLY A 477 11.11 18.31 -6.86
CA GLY A 477 12.18 19.25 -7.17
C GLY A 477 12.74 19.15 -8.60
N ASP A 478 12.32 18.14 -9.38
CA ASP A 478 12.82 17.96 -10.75
C ASP A 478 11.99 18.77 -11.77
N SER A 479 12.46 19.97 -12.08
CA SER A 479 11.87 20.87 -13.09
C SER A 479 12.00 20.35 -14.53
N ASN A 480 13.06 19.58 -14.83
CA ASN A 480 13.27 19.05 -16.17
C ASN A 480 12.29 17.91 -16.47
N LEU A 481 12.03 17.06 -15.47
CA LEU A 481 11.00 16.04 -15.54
C LEU A 481 9.62 16.67 -15.67
N LYS A 482 9.32 17.74 -14.91
CA LYS A 482 8.06 18.48 -15.07
C LYS A 482 7.86 18.93 -16.52
N ALA A 483 8.83 19.69 -17.06
CA ALA A 483 8.76 20.20 -18.42
C ALA A 483 8.59 19.08 -19.46
N SER A 484 9.31 17.97 -19.27
CA SER A 484 9.21 16.80 -20.15
C SER A 484 7.81 16.16 -20.12
N ILE A 485 7.20 16.01 -18.93
CA ILE A 485 5.87 15.40 -18.79
C ILE A 485 4.80 16.34 -19.37
N ASP A 486 4.88 17.64 -19.10
CA ASP A 486 3.93 18.64 -19.61
C ASP A 486 3.96 18.67 -21.15
N GLU A 487 5.16 18.75 -21.74
CA GLU A 487 5.33 18.74 -23.20
C GLU A 487 4.76 17.45 -23.83
N LEU A 488 5.08 16.29 -23.24
CA LEU A 488 4.58 15.02 -23.75
C LEU A 488 3.05 14.99 -23.66
N PHE A 489 2.46 15.32 -22.52
CA PHE A 489 1.01 15.24 -22.34
C PHE A 489 0.27 16.17 -23.31
N ASN A 490 0.75 17.40 -23.50
CA ASN A 490 0.21 18.32 -24.50
C ASN A 490 0.29 17.72 -25.92
N PHE A 491 1.43 17.14 -26.28
CA PHE A 491 1.60 16.46 -27.56
C PHE A 491 0.60 15.30 -27.75
N LEU A 492 0.39 14.47 -26.72
CA LEU A 492 -0.58 13.36 -26.75
C LEU A 492 -2.01 13.86 -27.00
N VAL A 493 -2.40 14.97 -26.35
CA VAL A 493 -3.73 15.58 -26.46
C VAL A 493 -3.93 16.23 -27.83
N GLU A 494 -2.98 17.06 -28.28
CA GLU A 494 -3.03 17.75 -29.58
C GLU A 494 -3.15 16.78 -30.76
N HIS A 495 -2.43 15.65 -30.70
CA HIS A 495 -2.44 14.63 -31.74
C HIS A 495 -3.58 13.61 -31.58
N GLN A 496 -4.47 13.82 -30.61
CA GLN A 496 -5.63 12.95 -30.32
C GLN A 496 -5.25 11.47 -30.15
N LEU A 497 -4.10 11.22 -29.50
CA LEU A 497 -3.63 9.86 -29.30
C LEU A 497 -4.47 9.14 -28.25
N THR A 498 -4.48 7.81 -28.37
CA THR A 498 -5.16 6.90 -27.44
C THR A 498 -4.16 6.04 -26.68
N VAL A 499 -4.61 5.43 -25.59
CA VAL A 499 -3.80 4.48 -24.81
C VAL A 499 -3.24 3.35 -25.69
N GLN A 500 -4.00 2.82 -26.65
CA GLN A 500 -3.50 1.80 -27.58
C GLN A 500 -2.37 2.32 -28.48
N ASN A 501 -2.42 3.58 -28.93
CA ASN A 501 -1.37 4.14 -29.79
C ASN A 501 -0.04 4.16 -29.05
N ILE A 502 -0.08 4.63 -27.79
CA ILE A 502 1.10 4.72 -26.94
C ILE A 502 1.59 3.34 -26.50
N TYR A 503 0.70 2.44 -26.09
CA TYR A 503 1.12 1.09 -25.70
C TYR A 503 1.84 0.34 -26.84
N ARG A 504 1.32 0.44 -28.08
CA ARG A 504 1.98 -0.14 -29.25
C ARG A 504 3.31 0.54 -29.55
N CYS A 505 3.41 1.86 -29.39
CA CYS A 505 4.66 2.61 -29.49
C CYS A 505 5.71 2.12 -28.48
N LEU A 506 5.34 1.95 -27.21
CA LEU A 506 6.23 1.41 -26.18
C LEU A 506 6.74 0.01 -26.51
N CYS A 507 5.89 -0.86 -27.06
CA CYS A 507 6.28 -2.20 -27.50
C CYS A 507 7.24 -2.19 -28.71
N GLU A 508 7.18 -1.17 -29.57
CA GLU A 508 8.15 -0.99 -30.65
C GLU A 508 9.47 -0.41 -30.15
N PHE A 509 9.42 0.60 -29.26
CA PHE A 509 10.60 1.17 -28.61
C PHE A 509 11.44 0.09 -27.92
N SER A 510 10.78 -0.79 -27.16
CA SER A 510 11.43 -1.91 -26.48
C SER A 510 12.16 -2.87 -27.43
N ARG A 511 11.73 -3.00 -28.69
CA ARG A 511 12.31 -3.94 -29.66
C ARG A 511 13.47 -3.33 -30.43
N LYS A 512 13.39 -2.06 -30.79
CA LYS A 512 14.35 -1.44 -31.71
C LYS A 512 15.73 -1.16 -31.08
N LYS A 513 15.89 -1.28 -29.75
CA LYS A 513 17.15 -1.00 -29.01
C LYS A 513 17.88 0.23 -29.56
N LEU A 514 17.15 1.28 -29.95
CA LEU A 514 17.74 2.37 -30.74
C LEU A 514 18.80 3.09 -29.91
N PRO A 515 20.09 2.98 -30.26
CA PRO A 515 21.12 3.74 -29.56
C PRO A 515 20.88 5.23 -29.84
N GLY A 516 20.78 6.04 -28.78
CA GLY A 516 20.74 7.51 -28.87
C GLY A 516 19.37 8.19 -28.77
N HIS A 517 18.24 7.47 -28.75
CA HIS A 517 16.91 8.09 -28.57
C HIS A 517 16.39 7.90 -27.14
N THR A 518 15.92 8.97 -26.50
CA THR A 518 15.12 8.83 -25.29
C THR A 518 13.71 8.33 -25.64
N LEU A 519 12.98 7.80 -24.64
CA LEU A 519 11.62 7.31 -24.84
C LEU A 519 10.70 8.38 -25.47
N TYR A 520 10.81 9.63 -25.02
CA TYR A 520 9.93 10.71 -25.48
C TYR A 520 10.28 11.15 -26.90
N ASP A 521 11.57 11.24 -27.24
CA ASP A 521 12.02 11.56 -28.60
C ASP A 521 11.46 10.57 -29.62
N TYR A 522 11.52 9.27 -29.29
CA TYR A 522 10.97 8.23 -30.14
C TYR A 522 9.45 8.36 -30.34
N ILE A 523 8.70 8.75 -29.31
CA ILE A 523 7.26 9.01 -29.42
C ILE A 523 7.00 10.19 -30.36
N TYR A 524 7.72 11.30 -30.18
CA TYR A 524 7.55 12.50 -31.01
C TYR A 524 7.85 12.21 -32.49
N GLU A 525 8.96 11.55 -32.78
CA GLU A 525 9.35 11.18 -34.15
C GLU A 525 8.26 10.35 -34.83
N LYS A 526 7.84 9.25 -34.18
CA LYS A 526 6.86 8.32 -34.74
C LYS A 526 5.54 8.98 -35.14
N PHE A 527 5.01 9.85 -34.28
CA PHE A 527 3.70 10.46 -34.50
C PHE A 527 3.75 11.77 -35.30
N ARG A 528 4.91 12.44 -35.39
CA ARG A 528 5.14 13.54 -36.34
C ARG A 528 5.29 13.03 -37.78
N GLU A 529 6.00 11.92 -38.00
CA GLU A 529 6.20 11.32 -39.33
C GLU A 529 4.92 10.73 -39.92
N SER A 530 4.08 10.10 -39.08
CA SER A 530 2.78 9.56 -39.50
C SER A 530 1.85 10.66 -40.05
N GLN A 531 1.91 11.88 -39.49
CA GLN A 531 1.16 13.05 -40.00
C GLN A 531 1.73 13.60 -41.31
N ARG A 532 3.06 13.56 -41.49
CA ARG A 532 3.72 14.01 -42.74
C ARG A 532 3.39 13.07 -43.90
N SER A 533 3.43 11.76 -43.67
CA SER A 533 3.07 10.76 -44.69
C SER A 533 1.59 10.75 -45.07
N SER A 534 0.67 11.15 -44.15
CA SER A 534 -0.75 11.32 -44.47
C SER A 534 -1.09 12.61 -45.21
N ARG A 535 -0.19 13.62 -45.21
CA ARG A 535 -0.41 14.94 -45.84
C ARG A 535 0.23 15.09 -47.23
N SER A 536 0.99 14.11 -47.73
CA SER A 536 1.53 14.15 -49.09
C SER A 536 0.46 13.77 -50.13
N PRO A 537 0.14 14.64 -51.11
CA PRO A 537 -0.81 14.30 -52.16
C PRO A 537 -0.21 13.24 -53.09
N ARG A 538 -0.94 12.13 -53.29
CA ARG A 538 -0.61 11.11 -54.31
C ARG A 538 -0.74 11.71 -55.71
N ASN A 539 0.32 12.34 -56.21
CA ASN A 539 0.44 12.68 -57.62
C ASN A 539 1.85 12.36 -58.13
N SER A 540 2.00 11.20 -58.77
CA SER A 540 2.85 10.99 -59.96
C SER A 540 2.69 9.56 -60.48
N PRO A 541 2.86 9.35 -61.81
CA PRO A 541 2.21 8.27 -62.53
C PRO A 541 2.96 6.94 -62.47
N ARG A 542 2.18 5.85 -62.55
CA ARG A 542 2.65 4.47 -62.72
C ARG A 542 3.59 4.37 -63.93
N THR A 543 4.87 4.07 -63.68
CA THR A 543 5.74 3.46 -64.68
C THR A 543 6.01 2.01 -64.26
N SER A 544 5.59 1.10 -65.12
CA SER A 544 5.77 -0.34 -64.99
C SER A 544 7.23 -0.71 -65.26
N ARG A 545 7.98 -1.06 -64.21
CA ARG A 545 9.18 -1.90 -64.33
C ARG A 545 9.23 -2.88 -63.18
N SER A 546 9.13 -4.15 -63.52
CA SER A 546 9.45 -5.29 -62.67
C SER A 546 10.93 -5.31 -62.30
N PRO A 547 11.27 -5.68 -61.06
CA PRO A 547 12.48 -6.46 -60.83
C PRO A 547 12.18 -7.80 -60.13
N ARG A 548 13.10 -8.72 -60.40
CA ARG A 548 13.16 -10.13 -60.00
C ARG A 548 13.46 -10.30 -58.51
N ASN A 549 13.08 -11.47 -58.02
CA ASN A 549 13.47 -12.10 -56.75
C ASN A 549 14.93 -11.86 -56.36
N SER A 550 15.16 -11.44 -55.11
CA SER A 550 15.89 -12.20 -54.09
C SER A 550 16.24 -11.28 -52.93
N GLU A 551 15.60 -11.47 -51.78
CA GLU A 551 16.22 -11.38 -50.45
C GLU A 551 15.16 -11.79 -49.42
N SER A 552 15.50 -12.80 -48.64
CA SER A 552 14.74 -13.30 -47.51
C SER A 552 14.58 -12.19 -46.48
N GLU A 553 13.36 -11.65 -46.35
CA GLU A 553 12.98 -10.90 -45.16
C GLU A 553 13.09 -11.83 -43.95
N ASP A 554 14.12 -11.61 -43.13
CA ASP A 554 14.17 -12.10 -41.76
C ASP A 554 12.90 -11.62 -41.05
N LEU A 555 11.95 -12.54 -40.87
CA LEU A 555 10.73 -12.35 -40.11
C LEU A 555 11.08 -12.02 -38.65
N ALA A 556 11.32 -10.74 -38.37
CA ALA A 556 11.28 -10.22 -37.03
C ALA A 556 9.89 -10.52 -36.45
N PRO A 557 9.77 -11.11 -35.24
CA PRO A 557 8.48 -11.48 -34.68
C PRO A 557 7.54 -10.27 -34.67
N SER A 558 6.35 -10.47 -35.22
CA SER A 558 5.32 -9.44 -35.32
C SER A 558 4.93 -8.96 -33.93
N LEU A 559 4.40 -7.74 -33.80
CA LEU A 559 3.85 -7.21 -32.53
C LEU A 559 2.87 -8.21 -31.87
N VAL A 560 2.24 -9.05 -32.69
CA VAL A 560 1.31 -10.12 -32.31
C VAL A 560 2.01 -11.25 -31.56
N ASP A 561 3.25 -11.61 -31.90
CA ASP A 561 3.92 -12.80 -31.34
C ASP A 561 4.34 -12.62 -29.87
N CYS A 562 4.71 -11.40 -29.44
CA CYS A 562 5.05 -11.11 -28.04
C CYS A 562 3.80 -10.89 -27.14
N LEU A 563 2.73 -10.35 -27.73
CA LEU A 563 1.44 -10.21 -27.04
C LEU A 563 0.78 -11.59 -26.91
N ASP A 564 0.84 -12.42 -27.95
CA ASP A 564 0.36 -13.78 -27.91
C ASP A 564 1.18 -14.60 -26.91
N ASP A 565 2.51 -14.48 -26.80
CA ASP A 565 3.23 -15.25 -25.76
C ASP A 565 2.85 -14.87 -24.30
N TYR A 566 2.57 -13.60 -23.99
CA TYR A 566 2.08 -13.22 -22.64
C TYR A 566 0.59 -13.52 -22.45
N TYR A 567 -0.28 -13.21 -23.42
CA TYR A 567 -1.72 -13.45 -23.30
C TYR A 567 -2.11 -14.91 -23.55
N VAL A 568 -1.34 -15.71 -24.31
CA VAL A 568 -1.59 -17.14 -24.59
C VAL A 568 -0.97 -18.04 -23.54
N ARG A 569 0.30 -17.85 -23.12
CA ARG A 569 0.91 -18.70 -22.06
C ARG A 569 0.17 -18.61 -20.75
N GLU A 570 -0.36 -17.43 -20.49
CA GLU A 570 -1.01 -17.17 -19.23
C GLU A 570 -2.56 -17.22 -19.43
N ASN A 571 -3.16 -16.83 -20.57
CA ASN A 571 -4.63 -16.78 -20.76
C ASN A 571 -5.14 -17.63 -21.95
N PRO A 572 -5.13 -18.97 -21.87
CA PRO A 572 -5.41 -19.87 -23.00
C PRO A 572 -6.83 -19.76 -23.59
N ASN A 573 -7.77 -19.11 -22.90
CA ASN A 573 -9.19 -19.02 -23.31
C ASN A 573 -9.60 -17.73 -24.04
N LYS A 574 -8.73 -16.71 -24.18
CA LYS A 574 -9.02 -15.53 -25.04
C LYS A 574 -8.47 -15.77 -26.45
N ARG A 575 -9.16 -16.58 -27.26
CA ARG A 575 -8.95 -16.60 -28.71
C ARG A 575 -9.45 -15.28 -29.32
N LYS A 576 -8.76 -14.78 -30.35
CA LYS A 576 -9.18 -13.64 -31.19
C LYS A 576 -10.66 -13.76 -31.57
N PRO A 577 -11.45 -12.68 -31.64
CA PRO A 577 -12.69 -12.73 -32.38
C PRO A 577 -12.33 -13.09 -33.83
N SER A 578 -12.86 -14.21 -34.33
CA SER A 578 -12.73 -14.59 -35.74
C SER A 578 -13.31 -13.48 -36.61
N PRO A 579 -12.77 -13.24 -37.82
CA PRO A 579 -13.43 -12.36 -38.77
C PRO A 579 -14.83 -12.89 -39.01
N VAL A 580 -15.85 -12.05 -38.80
CA VAL A 580 -17.24 -12.40 -39.07
C VAL A 580 -17.38 -12.64 -40.56
N VAL A 581 -17.34 -13.92 -40.96
CA VAL A 581 -17.88 -14.37 -42.23
C VAL A 581 -19.39 -14.41 -42.04
N VAL A 582 -20.09 -13.49 -42.69
CA VAL A 582 -21.55 -13.49 -42.75
C VAL A 582 -21.98 -14.73 -43.55
N SER A 583 -22.38 -15.79 -42.85
CA SER A 583 -23.19 -16.87 -43.42
C SER A 583 -24.61 -16.75 -42.87
N ILE A 584 -25.50 -16.24 -43.71
CA ILE A 584 -26.94 -16.22 -43.45
C ILE A 584 -27.45 -17.66 -43.58
N GLN A 585 -27.97 -18.26 -42.51
CA GLN A 585 -29.01 -19.27 -42.62
C GLN A 585 -30.02 -19.20 -41.46
N PRO A 586 -31.29 -19.57 -41.73
CA PRO A 586 -32.45 -19.14 -40.96
C PRO A 586 -32.86 -20.17 -39.91
N LYS A 587 -33.45 -19.70 -38.80
CA LYS A 587 -34.64 -20.24 -38.10
C LYS A 587 -34.67 -19.81 -36.63
N ILE A 588 -35.18 -18.59 -36.40
CA ILE A 588 -35.83 -18.21 -35.14
C ILE A 588 -37.26 -17.79 -35.51
N ALA A 589 -38.03 -18.74 -36.04
CA ALA A 589 -39.44 -18.57 -36.33
C ALA A 589 -40.31 -19.72 -35.75
N ASP A 590 -39.69 -20.80 -35.27
CA ASP A 590 -40.42 -21.97 -34.73
C ASP A 590 -40.52 -22.00 -33.19
N PHE A 591 -39.95 -21.03 -32.49
CA PHE A 591 -40.04 -20.97 -31.02
C PHE A 591 -41.32 -20.27 -30.51
N PHE A 592 -41.97 -19.43 -31.32
CA PHE A 592 -43.17 -18.67 -30.94
C PHE A 592 -44.49 -19.26 -31.46
N LYS A 593 -44.50 -20.53 -31.91
CA LYS A 593 -45.74 -21.25 -32.29
C LYS A 593 -46.21 -22.30 -31.27
N LYS A 594 -45.62 -22.35 -30.08
CA LYS A 594 -45.99 -23.29 -29.00
C LYS A 594 -46.13 -22.65 -27.61
N LEU A 595 -46.27 -21.33 -27.57
CA LEU A 595 -46.87 -20.55 -26.48
C LEU A 595 -48.06 -19.81 -27.08
#